data_AF-A0A7J2YGV0-F1
#
_entry.id   AF-A0A7J2YGV0-F1
#
_cell.length_a   1.000
_cell.length_b   1.000
_cell.length_c   1.000
_cell.angle_alpha   90.00
_cell.angle_beta   90.00
_cell.angle_gamma   90.00
#
_symmetry.space_group_name_H-M   'P 1'
#
loop_
_entity.id
_entity.type
_entity.pdbx_description
1 polymer ?
#
loop_
_entity_poly.entity_id
_entity_poly.type
_entity_poly.pdbx_seq_one_letter_code
_entity_poly.pdbx_strand_id
1 'polypeptide(L)'
;MSSEPIERRVSYISDRLRGSICPICGKRYYKPRYYCPKCGRKSVGKMEETSYLYSKGVLEVCTLIDDPTNKFKTLSPYIYGIVRIPEADIRIPARLTDHIQNTPFKPEEYEGREVVFRFRRRYAAEPHEIVPTTSLTFTFADEYYPYIPYEPKEPKEPSEKPGIVGYALYTSRFRIREGGMERSVPFLDEDSITAAVEAGKLALIQAALHGWKIKKIYVGTESNPYAVKPIASKVAQVLDLGENLGDGVRGVDAIDTEFACKAATSMFKDAVA
;
A
#
# COMPACT_ATOMS: atom_id res chain seq x y z
N MET A 1 23.03 3.39 8.02
CA MET A 1 22.47 2.25 7.28
C MET A 1 21.50 1.52 8.19
N SER A 2 20.21 1.42 7.85
CA SER A 2 19.33 0.44 8.50
C SER A 2 19.77 -0.95 8.04
N SER A 3 19.84 -1.92 8.95
CA SER A 3 20.22 -3.28 8.57
C SER A 3 19.09 -3.95 7.78
N GLU A 4 19.42 -4.87 6.88
CA GLU A 4 18.46 -5.66 6.11
C GLU A 4 17.36 -6.30 7.00
N PRO A 5 17.66 -6.84 8.22
CA PRO A 5 16.63 -7.35 9.12
C PRO A 5 15.65 -6.28 9.65
N ILE A 6 16.11 -5.04 9.78
CA ILE A 6 15.26 -3.90 10.21
C ILE A 6 14.35 -3.52 9.04
N GLU A 7 14.88 -3.39 7.83
CA GLU A 7 14.06 -3.07 6.65
C GLU A 7 13.08 -4.19 6.29
N ARG A 8 13.44 -5.46 6.51
CA ARG A 8 12.49 -6.59 6.45
C ARG A 8 11.35 -6.41 7.45
N ARG A 9 11.66 -6.13 8.73
CA ARG A 9 10.62 -5.90 9.76
C ARG A 9 9.74 -4.69 9.46
N VAL A 10 10.33 -3.61 8.95
CA VAL A 10 9.59 -2.42 8.50
C VAL A 10 8.69 -2.80 7.33
N SER A 11 9.21 -3.47 6.30
CA SER A 11 8.43 -3.92 5.14
C SER A 11 7.25 -4.81 5.53
N TYR A 12 7.41 -5.78 6.44
CA TYR A 12 6.31 -6.65 6.85
C TYR A 12 5.18 -5.95 7.62
N ILE A 13 5.49 -4.83 8.29
CA ILE A 13 4.55 -4.14 9.19
C ILE A 13 3.98 -2.89 8.52
N SER A 14 4.83 -2.00 8.01
CA SER A 14 4.40 -0.72 7.45
C SER A 14 3.87 -0.85 6.04
N ASP A 15 4.36 -1.78 5.21
CA ASP A 15 3.88 -1.90 3.84
C ASP A 15 2.48 -2.52 3.80
N ARG A 16 2.21 -3.54 4.62
CA ARG A 16 0.88 -4.18 4.70
C ARG A 16 -0.10 -3.45 5.61
N LEU A 17 0.38 -2.44 6.34
CA LEU A 17 -0.35 -1.82 7.44
C LEU A 17 -0.93 -2.89 8.40
N ARG A 18 -0.09 -3.87 8.77
CA ARG A 18 -0.49 -5.10 9.46
C ARG A 18 -0.80 -4.83 10.93
N GLY A 19 -1.81 -5.51 11.43
CA GLY A 19 -2.24 -5.48 12.82
C GLY A 19 -2.52 -6.86 13.40
N SER A 20 -3.06 -6.87 14.61
CA SER A 20 -3.56 -8.08 15.24
C SER A 20 -4.91 -7.86 15.92
N ILE A 21 -5.74 -8.90 15.91
CA ILE A 21 -7.03 -8.95 16.60
C ILE A 21 -6.93 -10.01 17.69
N CYS A 22 -7.41 -9.68 18.89
CA CYS A 22 -7.56 -10.68 19.96
C CYS A 22 -8.92 -11.37 19.82
N PRO A 23 -8.99 -12.69 19.53
CA PRO A 23 -10.27 -13.38 19.38
C PRO A 23 -11.05 -13.49 20.70
N ILE A 24 -10.39 -13.28 21.85
CA ILE A 24 -11.02 -13.39 23.17
C ILE A 24 -11.81 -12.12 23.54
N CYS A 25 -11.28 -10.93 23.22
CA CYS A 25 -11.89 -9.66 23.63
C CYS A 25 -12.21 -8.71 22.49
N GLY A 26 -11.96 -9.12 21.24
CA GLY A 26 -12.18 -8.33 20.03
C GLY A 26 -11.23 -7.14 19.84
N LYS A 27 -10.32 -6.86 20.80
CA LYS A 27 -9.44 -5.69 20.73
C LYS A 27 -8.48 -5.80 19.55
N ARG A 28 -8.44 -4.74 18.75
CA ARG A 28 -7.57 -4.59 17.59
C ARG A 28 -6.32 -3.79 17.96
N TYR A 29 -5.22 -4.07 17.26
CA TYR A 29 -3.94 -3.43 17.49
C TYR A 29 -3.27 -3.09 16.16
N TYR A 30 -2.55 -1.98 16.14
CA TYR A 30 -1.54 -1.71 15.13
C TYR A 30 -0.28 -2.51 15.46
N LYS A 31 0.33 -3.12 14.43
CA LYS A 31 1.45 -4.06 14.47
C LYS A 31 1.09 -5.47 14.98
N PRO A 32 1.77 -6.52 14.45
CA PRO A 32 1.64 -7.87 14.96
C PRO A 32 1.93 -7.98 16.45
N ARG A 33 1.13 -8.75 17.18
CA ARG A 33 1.33 -9.05 18.60
C ARG A 33 1.22 -10.54 18.88
N TYR A 34 2.05 -11.03 19.78
CA TYR A 34 1.99 -12.41 20.25
C TYR A 34 0.93 -12.63 21.35
N TYR A 35 0.55 -11.56 22.05
CA TYR A 35 -0.49 -11.59 23.08
C TYR A 35 -1.22 -10.23 23.17
N CYS A 36 -2.42 -10.27 23.74
CA CYS A 36 -3.26 -9.13 24.04
C CYS A 36 -3.00 -8.64 25.48
N PRO A 37 -2.62 -7.37 25.69
CA PRO A 37 -2.43 -6.80 27.03
C PRO A 37 -3.63 -6.93 27.96
N LYS A 38 -4.86 -6.90 27.42
CA LYS A 38 -6.10 -7.04 28.21
C LYS A 38 -6.35 -8.48 28.67
N CYS A 39 -6.07 -9.47 27.80
CA CYS A 39 -6.34 -10.88 28.09
C CYS A 39 -5.14 -11.63 28.69
N GLY A 40 -3.95 -11.02 28.62
CA GLY A 40 -2.70 -11.57 29.12
C GLY A 40 -2.40 -12.95 28.52
N ARG A 41 -1.94 -13.87 29.38
CA ARG A 41 -1.51 -15.23 29.01
C ARG A 41 -2.58 -16.04 28.24
N LYS A 42 -3.87 -15.78 28.46
CA LYS A 42 -4.97 -16.50 27.77
C LYS A 42 -4.94 -16.33 26.25
N SER A 43 -4.37 -15.23 25.77
CA SER A 43 -4.29 -14.85 24.36
C SER A 43 -2.98 -15.21 23.66
N VAL A 44 -2.01 -15.76 24.41
CA VAL A 44 -0.71 -16.16 23.87
C VAL A 44 -0.92 -17.20 22.76
N GLY A 45 -0.34 -16.94 21.59
CA GLY A 45 -0.44 -17.82 20.41
C GLY A 45 -1.81 -17.85 19.73
N LYS A 46 -2.78 -17.03 20.18
CA LYS A 46 -4.14 -16.96 19.63
C LYS A 46 -4.43 -15.64 18.91
N MET A 47 -3.44 -14.75 18.78
CA MET A 47 -3.64 -13.47 18.12
C MET A 47 -3.80 -13.70 16.62
N GLU A 48 -4.87 -13.17 16.04
CA GLU A 48 -5.15 -13.27 14.61
C GLU A 48 -4.58 -12.06 13.87
N GLU A 49 -4.18 -12.28 12.62
CA GLU A 49 -3.65 -11.24 11.75
C GLU A 49 -4.77 -10.43 11.11
N THR A 50 -4.54 -9.13 10.92
CA THR A 50 -5.43 -8.26 10.15
C THR A 50 -4.62 -7.22 9.38
N SER A 51 -5.21 -6.59 8.37
CA SER A 51 -4.65 -5.46 7.64
C SER A 51 -5.64 -4.30 7.67
N TYR A 52 -5.12 -3.07 7.77
CA TYR A 52 -5.94 -1.87 7.65
C TYR A 52 -5.63 -1.06 6.39
N LEU A 53 -4.96 -1.68 5.40
CA LEU A 53 -4.61 -1.01 4.14
C LEU A 53 -5.86 -0.52 3.38
N TYR A 54 -6.97 -1.24 3.49
CA TYR A 54 -8.26 -0.93 2.86
C TYR A 54 -9.21 -0.15 3.78
N SER A 55 -8.79 0.17 5.00
CA SER A 55 -9.63 0.87 5.97
C SER A 55 -9.72 2.36 5.64
N LYS A 56 -10.86 2.96 5.98
CA LYS A 56 -11.03 4.41 6.00
C LYS A 56 -10.51 4.97 7.32
N GLY A 57 -9.77 6.08 7.25
CA GLY A 57 -9.25 6.77 8.43
C GLY A 57 -9.85 8.17 8.60
N VAL A 58 -9.55 8.80 9.72
CA VAL A 58 -9.78 10.24 10.00
C VAL A 58 -8.48 10.83 10.53
N LEU A 59 -8.02 11.92 9.94
CA LEU A 59 -6.85 12.65 10.43
C LEU A 59 -7.22 13.38 11.74
N GLU A 60 -6.74 12.92 12.89
CA GLU A 60 -7.10 13.50 14.19
C GLU A 60 -6.30 14.76 14.50
N VAL A 61 -4.98 14.71 14.26
CA VAL A 61 -4.06 15.80 14.53
C VAL A 61 -2.94 15.79 13.51
N CYS A 62 -2.49 16.96 13.07
CA CYS A 62 -1.40 17.07 12.11
C CYS A 62 -0.42 18.22 12.42
N THR A 63 0.77 18.11 11.86
CA THR A 63 1.82 19.13 11.90
C THR A 63 2.50 19.22 10.54
N LEU A 64 3.01 20.40 10.23
CA LEU A 64 3.94 20.57 9.12
C LEU A 64 5.35 20.16 9.58
N ILE A 65 6.06 19.41 8.74
CA ILE A 65 7.49 19.15 8.88
C ILE A 65 8.20 19.94 7.77
N ASP A 66 8.95 20.96 8.16
CA ASP A 66 9.69 21.87 7.27
C ASP A 66 11.21 21.62 7.26
N ASP A 67 11.77 21.15 8.38
CA ASP A 67 13.18 20.73 8.50
C ASP A 67 13.32 19.25 8.88
N PRO A 68 13.15 18.31 7.92
CA PRO A 68 13.28 16.89 8.19
C PRO A 68 14.74 16.42 8.12
N THR A 69 14.99 15.22 8.66
CA THR A 69 16.29 14.53 8.50
C THR A 69 16.69 14.36 7.02
N ASN A 70 17.99 14.25 6.74
CA ASN A 70 18.55 14.18 5.38
C ASN A 70 17.81 13.25 4.40
N LYS A 71 17.39 12.07 4.86
CA LYS A 71 16.67 11.09 4.03
C LYS A 71 15.35 11.61 3.47
N PHE A 72 14.67 12.48 4.21
CA PHE A 72 13.36 13.03 3.89
C PHE A 72 13.42 14.45 3.31
N LYS A 73 14.63 15.01 3.12
CA LYS A 73 14.80 16.39 2.62
C LYS A 73 14.10 16.63 1.29
N THR A 74 14.13 15.66 0.39
CA THR A 74 13.48 15.77 -0.92
C THR A 74 11.96 15.88 -0.83
N LEU A 75 11.36 15.45 0.28
CA LEU A 75 9.92 15.49 0.52
C LEU A 75 9.49 16.74 1.29
N SER A 76 10.45 17.54 1.79
CA SER A 76 10.14 18.74 2.56
C SER A 76 9.55 19.85 1.69
N PRO A 77 8.59 20.64 2.18
CA PRO A 77 7.82 20.42 3.42
C PRO A 77 6.69 19.40 3.23
N TYR A 78 6.34 18.66 4.28
CA TYR A 78 5.21 17.71 4.25
C TYR A 78 4.39 17.70 5.53
N ILE A 79 3.11 17.36 5.41
CA ILE A 79 2.21 17.21 6.56
C ILE A 79 2.34 15.79 7.13
N TYR A 80 2.50 15.69 8.44
CA TYR A 80 2.54 14.44 9.19
C TYR A 80 1.52 14.48 10.31
N GLY A 81 0.85 13.37 10.58
CA GLY A 81 -0.21 13.37 11.59
C GLY A 81 -0.59 11.99 12.10
N ILE A 82 -1.56 11.99 13.00
CA ILE A 82 -2.15 10.78 13.56
C ILE A 82 -3.48 10.52 12.87
N VAL A 83 -3.56 9.38 12.17
CA VAL A 83 -4.79 8.90 11.56
C VAL A 83 -5.46 7.91 12.50
N ARG A 84 -6.69 8.20 12.93
CA ARG A 84 -7.54 7.22 13.62
C ARG A 84 -8.24 6.34 12.59
N ILE A 85 -8.26 5.04 12.83
CA ILE A 85 -9.11 4.09 12.11
C ILE A 85 -10.32 3.79 13.01
N PRO A 86 -11.51 4.37 12.74
CA PRO A 86 -12.64 4.27 13.66
C PRO A 86 -13.11 2.83 13.92
N GLU A 87 -13.12 1.99 12.89
CA GLU A 87 -13.53 0.57 12.96
C GLU A 87 -12.65 -0.30 13.87
N ALA A 88 -11.44 0.17 14.19
CA ALA A 88 -10.46 -0.56 14.99
C ALA A 88 -10.06 0.15 16.28
N ASP A 89 -10.49 1.41 16.47
CA ASP A 89 -10.05 2.30 17.55
C ASP A 89 -8.52 2.31 17.73
N ILE A 90 -7.80 2.42 16.61
CA ILE A 90 -6.34 2.55 16.59
C ILE A 90 -5.92 3.86 15.95
N ARG A 91 -4.75 4.33 16.38
CA ARG A 91 -4.11 5.55 15.91
C ARG A 91 -2.80 5.19 15.25
N ILE A 92 -2.62 5.63 14.01
CA ILE A 92 -1.47 5.30 13.18
C ILE A 92 -0.81 6.61 12.72
N PRO A 93 0.49 6.81 12.98
CA PRO A 93 1.18 7.97 12.50
C PRO A 93 1.47 7.79 11.01
N ALA A 94 1.10 8.78 10.20
CA ALA A 94 1.19 8.70 8.75
C ALA A 94 1.43 10.08 8.11
N ARG A 95 1.98 10.08 6.89
CA ARG A 95 2.29 11.28 6.10
C ARG A 95 1.20 11.55 5.05
N LEU A 96 0.77 12.79 4.89
CA LEU A 96 -0.03 13.20 3.73
C LEU A 96 0.85 13.17 2.47
N THR A 97 0.42 12.47 1.42
CA THR A 97 1.06 12.46 0.09
C THR A 97 0.18 13.20 -0.92
N ASP A 98 0.68 13.38 -2.14
CA ASP A 98 0.01 14.08 -3.25
C ASP A 98 -0.39 15.53 -2.92
N HIS A 99 0.32 16.18 -2.01
CA HIS A 99 0.06 17.55 -1.54
C HIS A 99 1.32 18.40 -1.63
N ILE A 100 1.18 19.63 -2.13
CA ILE A 100 2.26 20.63 -2.17
C ILE A 100 1.84 21.80 -1.29
N GLN A 101 2.59 22.05 -0.23
CA GLN A 101 2.30 23.14 0.69
C GLN A 101 2.77 24.48 0.11
N ASN A 102 1.84 25.22 -0.49
CA ASN A 102 2.10 26.56 -1.06
C ASN A 102 1.52 27.71 -0.23
N THR A 103 0.65 27.40 0.74
CA THR A 103 0.00 28.38 1.63
C THR A 103 0.55 28.25 3.06
N PRO A 104 0.34 29.24 3.94
CA PRO A 104 0.63 29.07 5.36
C PRO A 104 -0.14 27.87 5.94
N PHE A 105 0.55 27.00 6.68
CA PHE A 105 -0.06 25.80 7.26
C PHE A 105 -1.03 26.15 8.39
N LYS A 106 -2.24 25.61 8.32
CA LYS A 106 -3.29 25.72 9.33
C LYS A 106 -3.88 24.33 9.58
N PRO A 107 -3.68 23.71 10.75
CA PRO A 107 -4.15 22.36 11.04
C PRO A 107 -5.66 22.18 10.83
N GLU A 108 -6.45 23.22 11.09
CA GLU A 108 -7.92 23.20 11.01
C GLU A 108 -8.44 22.93 9.59
N GLU A 109 -7.62 23.15 8.56
CA GLU A 109 -7.96 22.84 7.16
C GLU A 109 -7.82 21.33 6.83
N TYR A 110 -7.16 20.56 7.71
CA TYR A 110 -6.82 19.15 7.47
C TYR A 110 -7.41 18.21 8.52
N GLU A 111 -7.38 18.61 9.80
CA GLU A 111 -7.87 17.80 10.92
C GLU A 111 -9.37 17.54 10.82
N GLY A 112 -9.79 16.33 11.18
CA GLY A 112 -11.17 15.85 11.05
C GLY A 112 -11.54 15.31 9.66
N ARG A 113 -10.71 15.54 8.63
CA ARG A 113 -10.97 15.00 7.29
C ARG A 113 -10.74 13.50 7.22
N GLU A 114 -11.55 12.85 6.39
CA GLU A 114 -11.44 11.43 6.12
C GLU A 114 -10.28 11.15 5.16
N VAL A 115 -9.60 10.02 5.36
CA VAL A 115 -8.38 9.67 4.62
C VAL A 115 -8.36 8.22 4.16
N VAL A 116 -7.54 7.93 3.16
CA VAL A 116 -7.27 6.59 2.62
C VAL A 116 -5.78 6.34 2.61
N PHE A 117 -5.35 5.20 3.13
CA PHE A 117 -3.94 4.81 3.11
C PHE A 117 -3.46 4.55 1.68
N ARG A 118 -2.25 5.03 1.39
CA ARG A 118 -1.56 4.87 0.12
C ARG A 118 -0.24 4.19 0.33
N PHE A 119 0.16 3.37 -0.63
CA PHE A 119 1.50 2.85 -0.71
C PHE A 119 2.38 3.86 -1.44
N ARG A 120 3.56 4.16 -0.88
CA ARG A 120 4.54 5.11 -1.41
C ARG A 120 5.96 4.65 -1.09
N ARG A 121 6.93 5.27 -1.76
CA ARG A 121 8.31 5.31 -1.26
C ARG A 121 8.34 6.07 0.06
N ARG A 122 9.07 5.52 1.04
CA ARG A 122 9.14 6.10 2.38
C ARG A 122 9.93 7.40 2.35
N TYR A 123 11.07 7.38 1.70
CA TYR A 123 12.01 8.50 1.57
C TYR A 123 12.98 8.24 0.40
N ALA A 124 13.76 9.25 0.01
CA ALA A 124 14.76 9.10 -1.04
C ALA A 124 15.93 8.23 -0.57
N ALA A 125 16.24 7.19 -1.34
CA ALA A 125 17.36 6.29 -1.08
C ALA A 125 18.47 6.54 -2.08
N GLU A 126 19.71 6.28 -1.67
CA GLU A 126 20.86 6.33 -2.57
C GLU A 126 20.77 5.20 -3.62
N PRO A 127 21.42 5.33 -4.80
CA PRO A 127 21.32 4.33 -5.87
C PRO A 127 21.69 2.89 -5.49
N HIS A 128 22.51 2.72 -4.45
CA HIS A 128 22.99 1.43 -3.94
C HIS A 128 22.22 0.95 -2.69
N GLU A 129 21.25 1.72 -2.20
CA GLU A 129 20.43 1.35 -1.05
C GLU A 129 19.15 0.60 -1.47
N ILE A 130 18.58 -0.14 -0.52
CA ILE A 130 17.23 -0.70 -0.67
C ILE A 130 16.24 0.47 -0.71
N VAL A 131 15.51 0.64 -1.80
CA VAL A 131 14.33 1.51 -1.94
C VAL A 131 13.30 1.16 -0.84
N PRO A 132 13.14 2.03 0.17
CA PRO A 132 12.24 1.79 1.28
C PRO A 132 10.83 2.22 0.90
N THR A 133 9.86 1.40 1.25
CA THR A 133 8.44 1.65 0.96
C THR A 133 7.63 1.74 2.25
N THR A 134 6.42 2.26 2.17
CA THR A 134 5.50 2.31 3.30
C THR A 134 4.06 2.51 2.84
N SER A 135 3.11 1.95 3.59
CA SER A 135 1.69 2.32 3.51
C SER A 135 1.28 3.31 4.61
N LEU A 136 2.25 3.84 5.38
CA LEU A 136 2.04 4.90 6.37
C LEU A 136 2.01 6.28 5.69
N THR A 137 1.40 6.35 4.52
CA THR A 137 1.01 7.59 3.88
C THR A 137 -0.49 7.56 3.59
N PHE A 138 -1.08 8.72 3.38
CA PHE A 138 -2.50 8.82 3.06
C PHE A 138 -2.76 9.97 2.09
N THR A 139 -3.90 9.87 1.40
CA THR A 139 -4.55 11.00 0.72
C THR A 139 -5.93 11.22 1.35
N PHE A 140 -6.54 12.37 1.13
CA PHE A 140 -7.91 12.58 1.58
C PHE A 140 -8.89 11.72 0.78
N ALA A 141 -9.95 11.25 1.45
CA ALA A 141 -10.91 10.29 0.91
C ALA A 141 -11.88 10.88 -0.12
N ASP A 142 -11.88 12.20 -0.28
CA ASP A 142 -12.73 12.98 -1.17
C ASP A 142 -11.96 13.62 -2.34
N GLU A 143 -10.69 13.25 -2.54
CA GLU A 143 -9.82 13.84 -3.56
C GLU A 143 -9.57 12.88 -4.75
N TYR A 144 -8.40 13.03 -5.42
CA TYR A 144 -8.06 12.40 -6.69
C TYR A 144 -8.29 10.88 -6.74
N TYR A 145 -8.01 10.19 -5.63
CA TYR A 145 -8.41 8.80 -5.43
C TYR A 145 -9.34 8.71 -4.22
N PRO A 146 -10.67 8.66 -4.42
CA PRO A 146 -11.61 8.60 -3.31
C PRO A 146 -11.54 7.26 -2.57
N TYR A 147 -12.17 7.21 -1.39
CA TYR A 147 -12.38 5.95 -0.70
C TYR A 147 -13.37 5.06 -1.44
N ILE A 148 -12.96 3.83 -1.74
CA ILE A 148 -13.82 2.79 -2.31
C ILE A 148 -13.76 1.59 -1.35
N PRO A 149 -14.88 1.12 -0.81
CA PRO A 149 -14.88 -0.01 0.12
C PRO A 149 -14.46 -1.29 -0.59
N TYR A 150 -13.63 -2.08 0.08
CA TYR A 150 -13.24 -3.41 -0.40
C TYR A 150 -14.17 -4.46 0.20
N GLU A 151 -15.11 -4.95 -0.61
CA GLU A 151 -16.10 -5.93 -0.21
C GLU A 151 -15.91 -7.22 -1.02
N PRO A 152 -14.92 -8.06 -0.66
CA PRO A 152 -14.69 -9.30 -1.38
C PRO A 152 -15.89 -10.25 -1.23
N LYS A 153 -16.22 -10.96 -2.31
CA LYS A 153 -17.33 -11.90 -2.41
C LYS A 153 -16.85 -13.23 -2.94
N GLU A 154 -17.53 -14.29 -2.53
CA GLU A 154 -17.33 -15.61 -3.13
C GLU A 154 -17.98 -15.63 -4.54
N PRO A 155 -17.24 -16.02 -5.59
CA PRO A 155 -17.79 -16.26 -6.92
C PRO A 155 -18.90 -17.30 -6.83
N LYS A 156 -20.06 -17.01 -7.42
CA LYS A 156 -21.23 -17.89 -7.37
C LYS A 156 -21.10 -19.11 -8.27
N GLU A 157 -20.48 -18.94 -9.43
CA GLU A 157 -20.35 -19.97 -10.45
C GLU A 157 -18.90 -20.02 -10.95
N PRO A 158 -18.30 -21.22 -11.06
CA PRO A 158 -17.01 -21.38 -11.73
C PRO A 158 -17.17 -21.16 -13.24
N SER A 159 -16.21 -20.48 -13.85
CA SER A 159 -16.12 -20.33 -15.31
C SER A 159 -14.88 -21.09 -15.81
N GLU A 160 -15.10 -22.00 -16.75
CA GLU A 160 -14.02 -22.67 -17.50
C GLU A 160 -13.41 -21.76 -18.58
N LYS A 161 -14.08 -20.64 -18.90
CA LYS A 161 -13.57 -19.67 -19.88
C LYS A 161 -12.64 -18.67 -19.18
N PRO A 162 -11.37 -18.55 -19.62
CA PRO A 162 -10.47 -17.55 -19.10
C PRO A 162 -10.89 -16.14 -19.55
N GLY A 163 -10.60 -15.13 -18.73
CA GLY A 163 -10.99 -13.75 -19.03
C GLY A 163 -10.56 -12.75 -17.96
N ILE A 164 -10.80 -11.46 -18.24
CA ILE A 164 -10.52 -10.36 -17.32
C ILE A 164 -11.74 -10.18 -16.41
N VAL A 165 -11.59 -10.52 -15.13
CA VAL A 165 -12.66 -10.36 -14.11
C VAL A 165 -12.65 -8.98 -13.45
N GLY A 166 -11.54 -8.25 -13.59
CA GLY A 166 -11.44 -6.87 -13.14
C GLY A 166 -10.18 -6.16 -13.61
N TYR A 167 -10.25 -4.83 -13.65
CA TYR A 167 -9.12 -3.97 -14.02
C TYR A 167 -9.24 -2.62 -13.30
N ALA A 168 -8.09 -1.98 -13.10
CA ALA A 168 -8.04 -0.61 -12.60
C ALA A 168 -6.83 0.11 -13.17
N LEU A 169 -6.92 1.44 -13.19
CA LEU A 169 -5.85 2.33 -13.61
C LEU A 169 -5.39 3.15 -12.41
N TYR A 170 -4.07 3.23 -12.23
CA TYR A 170 -3.44 4.19 -11.36
C TYR A 170 -2.53 5.10 -12.19
N THR A 171 -2.79 6.41 -12.13
CA THR A 171 -1.90 7.46 -12.62
C THR A 171 -1.55 8.42 -11.49
N SER A 172 -0.37 9.03 -11.54
CA SER A 172 0.02 10.07 -10.58
C SER A 172 -0.99 11.22 -10.56
N ARG A 173 -1.06 12.01 -9.48
CA ARG A 173 -1.97 13.16 -9.42
C ARG A 173 -1.49 14.34 -10.27
N PHE A 174 -0.18 14.63 -10.24
CA PHE A 174 0.35 15.85 -10.81
C PHE A 174 0.39 15.81 -12.34
N ARG A 175 0.22 16.97 -12.95
CA ARG A 175 0.13 17.15 -14.40
C ARG A 175 0.98 18.33 -14.82
N ILE A 176 1.64 18.20 -15.96
CA ILE A 176 2.25 19.32 -16.67
C ILE A 176 1.60 19.44 -18.04
N ARG A 177 1.51 20.66 -18.55
CA ARG A 177 1.02 20.93 -19.89
C ARG A 177 2.19 21.26 -20.80
N GLU A 178 2.33 20.49 -21.87
CA GLU A 178 3.34 20.69 -22.91
C GLU A 178 2.63 20.85 -24.26
N GLY A 179 2.55 22.10 -24.73
CA GLY A 179 1.76 22.46 -25.90
C GLY A 179 0.27 22.11 -25.72
N GLY A 180 -0.27 21.30 -26.64
CA GLY A 180 -1.66 20.82 -26.61
C GLY A 180 -1.90 19.59 -25.73
N MET A 181 -0.87 19.00 -25.13
CA MET A 181 -0.95 17.73 -24.41
C MET A 181 -0.74 17.94 -22.90
N GLU A 182 -1.48 17.17 -22.10
CA GLU A 182 -1.27 17.07 -20.66
C GLU A 182 -0.57 15.74 -20.33
N ARG A 183 0.46 15.79 -19.48
CA ARG A 183 1.26 14.62 -19.09
C ARG A 183 1.25 14.43 -17.59
N SER A 184 1.08 13.18 -17.15
CA SER A 184 1.23 12.81 -15.74
C SER A 184 2.68 12.90 -15.30
N VAL A 185 2.91 13.48 -14.12
CA VAL A 185 4.23 13.55 -13.48
C VAL A 185 4.16 12.82 -12.15
N PRO A 186 5.04 11.83 -11.90
CA PRO A 186 5.09 11.16 -10.61
C PRO A 186 5.49 12.12 -9.51
N PHE A 187 4.82 12.00 -8.36
CA PHE A 187 5.24 12.69 -7.16
C PHE A 187 6.55 12.11 -6.64
N LEU A 188 7.20 12.85 -5.75
CA LEU A 188 8.55 12.56 -5.27
C LEU A 188 8.66 11.19 -4.56
N ASP A 189 7.56 10.66 -4.05
CA ASP A 189 7.47 9.36 -3.39
C ASP A 189 6.79 8.27 -4.23
N GLU A 190 6.62 8.47 -5.55
CA GLU A 190 6.06 7.48 -6.46
C GLU A 190 7.15 6.79 -7.30
N ASP A 191 6.89 5.55 -7.71
CA ASP A 191 7.69 4.73 -8.61
C ASP A 191 6.86 3.59 -9.22
N SER A 192 7.48 2.71 -10.01
CA SER A 192 6.80 1.56 -10.64
C SER A 192 6.18 0.59 -9.63
N ILE A 193 6.76 0.45 -8.43
CA ILE A 193 6.18 -0.38 -7.35
C ILE A 193 4.90 0.27 -6.85
N THR A 194 4.93 1.58 -6.63
CA THR A 194 3.77 2.38 -6.23
C THR A 194 2.63 2.21 -7.21
N ALA A 195 2.90 2.38 -8.50
CA ALA A 195 1.91 2.20 -9.55
C ALA A 195 1.33 0.78 -9.56
N ALA A 196 2.18 -0.25 -9.46
CA ALA A 196 1.74 -1.65 -9.46
C ALA A 196 0.88 -1.99 -8.24
N VAL A 197 1.27 -1.54 -7.04
CA VAL A 197 0.55 -1.80 -5.79
C VAL A 197 -0.79 -1.06 -5.77
N GLU A 198 -0.82 0.24 -6.08
CA GLU A 198 -2.07 1.02 -6.03
C GLU A 198 -3.04 0.59 -7.14
N ALA A 199 -2.57 0.31 -8.35
CA ALA A 199 -3.41 -0.25 -9.40
C ALA A 199 -3.94 -1.64 -9.02
N GLY A 200 -3.10 -2.51 -8.46
CA GLY A 200 -3.51 -3.83 -7.98
C GLY A 200 -4.55 -3.74 -6.85
N LYS A 201 -4.38 -2.80 -5.91
CA LYS A 201 -5.33 -2.52 -4.83
C LYS A 201 -6.71 -2.14 -5.40
N LEU A 202 -6.74 -1.22 -6.36
CA LEU A 202 -7.98 -0.78 -7.02
C LEU A 202 -8.61 -1.92 -7.85
N ALA A 203 -7.80 -2.74 -8.52
CA ALA A 203 -8.28 -3.87 -9.30
C ALA A 203 -8.91 -4.95 -8.41
N LEU A 204 -8.35 -5.22 -7.22
CA LEU A 204 -8.95 -6.14 -6.24
C LEU A 204 -10.28 -5.61 -5.70
N ILE A 205 -10.36 -4.31 -5.44
CA ILE A 205 -11.61 -3.65 -5.03
C ILE A 205 -12.66 -3.83 -6.13
N GLN A 206 -12.31 -3.53 -7.38
CA GLN A 206 -13.24 -3.60 -8.50
C GLN A 206 -13.66 -5.04 -8.82
N ALA A 207 -12.74 -6.01 -8.73
CA ALA A 207 -13.03 -7.42 -8.92
C ALA A 207 -13.82 -8.05 -7.76
N ALA A 208 -13.86 -7.41 -6.59
CA ALA A 208 -14.45 -7.94 -5.36
C ALA A 208 -13.95 -9.36 -5.02
N LEU A 209 -12.66 -9.63 -5.24
CA LEU A 209 -12.05 -10.95 -5.01
C LEU A 209 -11.18 -10.94 -3.77
N HIS A 210 -11.24 -12.02 -2.99
CA HIS A 210 -10.27 -12.24 -1.91
C HIS A 210 -8.86 -12.47 -2.46
N GLY A 211 -7.86 -11.79 -1.89
CA GLY A 211 -6.45 -11.91 -2.30
C GLY A 211 -5.88 -13.34 -2.24
N TRP A 212 -6.38 -14.19 -1.34
CA TRP A 212 -5.91 -15.58 -1.23
C TRP A 212 -6.27 -16.48 -2.42
N LYS A 213 -7.18 -16.02 -3.28
CA LYS A 213 -7.52 -16.69 -4.54
C LYS A 213 -6.50 -16.45 -5.64
N ILE A 214 -5.68 -15.41 -5.53
CA ILE A 214 -4.64 -15.10 -6.51
C ILE A 214 -3.50 -16.09 -6.34
N LYS A 215 -3.22 -16.89 -7.37
CA LYS A 215 -2.16 -17.92 -7.34
C LYS A 215 -0.86 -17.51 -8.03
N LYS A 216 -0.95 -16.54 -8.94
CA LYS A 216 0.19 -16.06 -9.71
C LYS A 216 0.07 -14.57 -9.99
N ILE A 217 1.19 -13.87 -9.95
CA ILE A 217 1.29 -12.43 -10.14
C ILE A 217 2.38 -12.17 -11.16
N TYR A 218 2.02 -11.41 -12.18
CA TYR A 218 2.95 -10.90 -13.19
C TYR A 218 2.96 -9.39 -13.11
N VAL A 219 4.15 -8.78 -13.13
CA VAL A 219 4.31 -7.35 -13.35
C VAL A 219 5.12 -7.14 -14.62
N GLY A 220 4.54 -6.47 -15.62
CA GLY A 220 5.26 -6.10 -16.84
C GLY A 220 5.77 -4.67 -16.74
N THR A 221 7.08 -4.45 -16.83
CA THR A 221 7.66 -3.10 -16.79
C THR A 221 9.07 -3.06 -17.38
N GLU A 222 9.50 -1.88 -17.83
CA GLU A 222 10.89 -1.55 -18.20
C GLU A 222 11.56 -0.66 -17.15
N SER A 223 10.83 -0.31 -16.10
CA SER A 223 11.24 0.67 -15.09
C SER A 223 11.39 0.00 -13.73
N ASN A 224 12.11 -1.13 -13.70
CA ASN A 224 12.37 -1.89 -12.50
C ASN A 224 13.30 -1.13 -11.53
N PRO A 225 12.90 -0.91 -10.27
CA PRO A 225 13.77 -0.26 -9.29
C PRO A 225 14.84 -1.20 -8.73
N TYR A 226 14.73 -2.51 -8.96
CA TYR A 226 15.73 -3.51 -8.55
C TYR A 226 16.02 -4.47 -9.70
N ALA A 227 17.29 -4.90 -9.79
CA ALA A 227 17.70 -5.88 -10.79
C ALA A 227 17.25 -7.32 -10.47
N VAL A 228 17.08 -7.65 -9.18
CA VAL A 228 16.85 -9.04 -8.72
C VAL A 228 15.52 -9.21 -7.98
N LYS A 229 15.12 -8.23 -7.17
CA LYS A 229 13.88 -8.32 -6.37
C LYS A 229 12.68 -7.88 -7.21
N PRO A 230 11.75 -8.78 -7.56
CA PRO A 230 10.64 -8.43 -8.43
C PRO A 230 9.64 -7.51 -7.71
N ILE A 231 9.11 -6.52 -8.41
CA ILE A 231 7.95 -5.71 -8.03
C ILE A 231 6.77 -6.61 -7.67
N ALA A 232 6.54 -7.69 -8.42
CA ALA A 232 5.50 -8.67 -8.16
C ALA A 232 5.56 -9.22 -6.73
N SER A 233 6.76 -9.44 -6.17
CA SER A 233 6.91 -9.90 -4.77
C SER A 233 6.44 -8.85 -3.76
N LYS A 234 6.63 -7.56 -4.07
CA LYS A 234 6.13 -6.48 -3.23
C LYS A 234 4.61 -6.36 -3.34
N VAL A 235 4.06 -6.46 -4.54
CA VAL A 235 2.60 -6.47 -4.77
C VAL A 235 1.94 -7.62 -3.98
N ALA A 236 2.49 -8.83 -4.10
CA ALA A 236 2.06 -10.01 -3.35
C ALA A 236 1.99 -9.75 -1.84
N GLN A 237 3.07 -9.19 -1.31
CA GLN A 237 3.20 -8.93 0.11
C GLN A 237 2.21 -7.83 0.54
N VAL A 238 2.23 -6.66 -0.10
CA VAL A 238 1.43 -5.49 0.31
C VAL A 238 -0.06 -5.78 0.26
N LEU A 239 -0.52 -6.43 -0.81
CA LEU A 239 -1.94 -6.67 -1.07
C LEU A 239 -2.47 -7.97 -0.46
N ASP A 240 -1.63 -8.69 0.30
CA ASP A 240 -1.98 -9.94 0.98
C ASP A 240 -2.49 -11.05 0.04
N LEU A 241 -1.75 -11.29 -1.05
CA LEU A 241 -2.12 -12.22 -2.10
C LEU A 241 -1.57 -13.63 -1.84
N GLY A 242 -2.18 -14.67 -2.40
CA GLY A 242 -1.64 -16.04 -2.33
C GLY A 242 -2.01 -16.85 -1.11
N GLU A 243 -1.26 -17.90 -0.81
CA GLU A 243 -1.44 -18.70 0.41
C GLU A 243 -0.76 -18.03 1.61
N ASN A 244 -1.37 -18.11 2.80
CA ASN A 244 -0.73 -17.65 4.02
C ASN A 244 0.21 -18.74 4.55
N LEU A 245 1.52 -18.53 4.45
CA LEU A 245 2.52 -19.49 4.91
C LEU A 245 2.92 -19.31 6.39
N GLY A 246 2.24 -18.40 7.11
CA GLY A 246 2.61 -18.04 8.47
C GLY A 246 3.63 -16.90 8.53
N ASP A 247 3.83 -16.35 9.73
CA ASP A 247 4.74 -15.23 10.02
C ASP A 247 4.55 -13.96 9.17
N GLY A 248 3.41 -13.85 8.48
CA GLY A 248 3.10 -12.77 7.56
C GLY A 248 3.74 -12.92 6.18
N VAL A 249 4.21 -14.12 5.82
CA VAL A 249 4.76 -14.46 4.51
C VAL A 249 3.65 -15.01 3.63
N ARG A 250 3.68 -14.65 2.34
CA ARG A 250 2.74 -15.12 1.34
C ARG A 250 3.41 -16.08 0.35
N GLY A 251 2.75 -17.21 0.11
CA GLY A 251 3.12 -18.19 -0.90
C GLY A 251 2.37 -17.90 -2.20
N VAL A 252 3.06 -17.31 -3.18
CA VAL A 252 2.53 -17.02 -4.51
C VAL A 252 3.66 -16.91 -5.52
N ASP A 253 3.42 -17.40 -6.73
CA ASP A 253 4.36 -17.19 -7.83
C ASP A 253 4.31 -15.72 -8.25
N ALA A 254 5.44 -15.03 -8.14
CA ALA A 254 5.52 -13.59 -8.37
C ALA A 254 6.74 -13.26 -9.24
N ILE A 255 6.49 -12.85 -10.48
CA ILE A 255 7.52 -12.67 -11.49
C ILE A 255 7.34 -11.32 -12.19
N ASP A 256 8.45 -10.63 -12.41
CA ASP A 256 8.49 -9.46 -13.28
C ASP A 256 8.89 -9.89 -14.69
N THR A 257 8.30 -9.24 -15.69
CA THR A 257 8.64 -9.46 -17.10
C THR A 257 9.02 -8.14 -17.73
N GLU A 258 9.99 -8.20 -18.63
CA GLU A 258 10.53 -7.03 -19.31
C GLU A 258 10.59 -7.31 -20.81
N PHE A 259 9.77 -6.59 -21.57
CA PHE A 259 9.80 -6.62 -23.02
C PHE A 259 9.09 -5.39 -23.58
N ALA A 260 9.71 -4.24 -23.42
CA ALA A 260 9.10 -2.98 -23.80
C ALA A 260 7.70 -2.78 -23.19
N CYS A 261 6.86 -2.02 -23.91
CA CYS A 261 5.41 -1.93 -23.68
C CYS A 261 4.64 -3.25 -23.96
N LYS A 262 5.30 -4.36 -24.29
CA LYS A 262 4.68 -5.66 -24.59
C LYS A 262 4.77 -6.67 -23.45
N ALA A 263 5.54 -6.38 -22.40
CA ALA A 263 5.79 -7.29 -21.28
C ALA A 263 4.50 -7.90 -20.70
N ALA A 264 3.56 -7.03 -20.29
CA ALA A 264 2.29 -7.46 -19.69
C ALA A 264 1.38 -8.20 -20.69
N THR A 265 1.31 -7.75 -21.94
CA THR A 265 0.47 -8.37 -22.97
C THR A 265 0.90 -9.80 -23.30
N SER A 266 2.20 -10.10 -23.27
CA SER A 266 2.68 -11.48 -23.40
C SER A 266 2.19 -12.34 -22.24
N MET A 267 2.26 -11.83 -21.02
CA MET A 267 1.82 -12.58 -19.83
C MET A 267 0.31 -12.77 -19.76
N PHE A 268 -0.51 -11.86 -20.31
CA PHE A 268 -1.95 -12.09 -20.42
C PHE A 268 -2.26 -13.34 -21.25
N LYS A 269 -1.49 -13.63 -22.30
CA LYS A 269 -1.69 -14.83 -23.12
C LYS A 269 -1.32 -16.08 -22.33
N ASP A 270 -0.18 -16.06 -21.65
CA ASP A 270 0.31 -17.19 -20.86
C ASP A 270 -0.55 -17.46 -19.62
N ALA A 271 -1.19 -16.43 -19.05
CA ALA A 271 -2.10 -16.57 -17.92
C ALA A 271 -3.48 -17.12 -18.31
N VAL A 272 -3.85 -17.01 -19.58
CA VAL A 272 -5.13 -17.45 -20.16
C VAL A 272 -5.01 -18.86 -20.76
N ALA A 273 -3.81 -19.29 -21.12
CA ALA A 273 -3.48 -20.60 -21.69
C ALA A 273 -3.59 -21.71 -20.65
#